data_AF-A0A1X2H6T9-F1
#
_entry.id   AF-A0A1X2H6T9-F1
#
_cell.length_a   1.000
_cell.length_b   1.000
_cell.length_c   1.000
_cell.angle_alpha   90.00
_cell.angle_beta   90.00
_cell.angle_gamma   90.00
#
_symmetry.space_group_name_H-M   'P 1'
#
loop_
_entity.id
_entity.type
_entity.pdbx_description
1 polymer ?
#
loop_
_entity_poly.entity_id
_entity_poly.type
_entity_poly.pdbx_seq_one_letter_code
_entity_poly.pdbx_strand_id
1 'polypeptide(L)'
;MCGRFACYHRVSDLQPILEESNLPTTGDWIDQDRFQPVYNVAPRRFVPVVRQMNGEYVLQSMKWGLIPAYAKSLPDNQPINARDDTLITGTSMFERAKNKGRCIVVADGFYEWKKLSNGKKIPYYTKRKDGKLMLFAGLYDTSHLEKDTTLYTCTIVTTSASSFFSFLHDRMPVILENGSDEITTWLSEGGWDMKKHAALLKPYEGKLDCYQVTDKVGPTGTNSPDFIVPVDKLKGSISNFFQKVEKKRPREEEEEVVAATKKEANVDTKKQKTEDT
;
A
#
# COMPACT_ATOMS: atom_id res chain seq x y z
N MET A 1 0.18 -12.57 1.52
CA MET A 1 0.73 -12.26 0.17
C MET A 1 -0.22 -11.23 -0.40
N CYS A 2 0.33 -10.12 -0.90
CA CYS A 2 -0.46 -8.97 -1.32
C CYS A 2 -1.32 -9.30 -2.54
N GLY A 3 -2.63 -9.46 -2.30
CA GLY A 3 -3.65 -9.76 -3.31
C GLY A 3 -4.59 -8.60 -3.61
N ARG A 4 -4.34 -7.41 -3.06
CA ARG A 4 -5.14 -6.22 -3.31
C ARG A 4 -4.33 -4.96 -3.06
N PHE A 5 -4.54 -3.93 -3.86
CA PHE A 5 -3.96 -2.62 -3.60
C PHE A 5 -4.85 -1.48 -4.09
N ALA A 6 -4.46 -0.25 -3.81
CA ALA A 6 -5.10 0.95 -4.32
C ALA A 6 -4.17 1.62 -5.34
N CYS A 7 -4.75 2.07 -6.44
CA CYS A 7 -4.08 2.94 -7.41
C CYS A 7 -5.16 3.87 -7.97
N TYR A 8 -5.43 4.98 -7.29
CA TYR A 8 -6.59 5.84 -7.50
C TYR A 8 -6.25 7.21 -8.10
N HIS A 9 -4.96 7.55 -8.22
CA HIS A 9 -4.54 8.77 -8.91
C HIS A 9 -5.04 8.80 -10.34
N ARG A 10 -5.44 9.99 -10.81
CA ARG A 10 -5.86 10.17 -12.19
C ARG A 10 -4.69 9.87 -13.11
N VAL A 11 -5.02 9.42 -14.30
CA VAL A 11 -4.04 9.08 -15.33
C VAL A 11 -3.11 10.26 -15.63
N SER A 12 -3.65 11.48 -15.68
CA SER A 12 -2.89 12.73 -15.88
C SER A 12 -1.93 13.09 -14.75
N ASP A 13 -2.12 12.52 -13.55
CA ASP A 13 -1.38 12.91 -12.36
C ASP A 13 -0.20 11.95 -12.09
N LEU A 14 -0.25 10.71 -12.59
CA LEU A 14 0.72 9.69 -12.23
C LEU A 14 2.13 9.98 -12.74
N GLN A 15 2.31 10.44 -13.98
CA GLN A 15 3.64 10.81 -14.48
C GLN A 15 4.25 11.98 -13.68
N PRO A 16 3.54 13.09 -13.41
CA PRO A 16 4.02 14.15 -12.50
C PRO A 16 4.43 13.63 -11.11
N ILE A 17 3.61 12.77 -10.48
CA ILE A 17 3.93 12.25 -9.14
C ILE A 17 5.18 11.35 -9.17
N LEU A 18 5.36 10.57 -10.23
CA LEU A 18 6.56 9.74 -10.43
C LEU A 18 7.81 10.61 -10.62
N GLU A 19 7.70 11.71 -11.36
CA GLU A 19 8.78 12.69 -11.52
C GLU A 19 9.17 13.33 -10.18
N GLU A 20 8.20 13.77 -9.38
CA GLU A 20 8.43 14.27 -8.00
C GLU A 20 9.09 13.21 -7.10
N SER A 21 8.87 11.94 -7.41
CA SER A 21 9.48 10.79 -6.73
C SER A 21 10.87 10.41 -7.28
N ASN A 22 11.45 11.26 -8.13
CA ASN A 22 12.72 11.05 -8.83
C ASN A 22 12.73 9.74 -9.66
N LEU A 23 11.58 9.43 -10.27
CA LEU A 23 11.40 8.36 -11.24
C LEU A 23 10.75 8.94 -12.52
N PRO A 24 11.43 9.87 -13.22
CA PRO A 24 10.87 10.47 -14.43
C PRO A 24 10.59 9.39 -15.48
N THR A 25 9.42 9.47 -16.10
CA THR A 25 9.06 8.61 -17.24
C THR A 25 9.01 9.45 -18.50
N THR A 26 9.39 8.83 -19.62
CA THR A 26 9.52 9.47 -20.93
C THR A 26 8.40 9.00 -21.86
N GLY A 27 8.07 9.86 -22.82
CA GLY A 27 7.06 9.58 -23.83
C GLY A 27 5.63 9.45 -23.29
N ASP A 28 4.75 9.00 -24.18
CA ASP A 28 3.35 8.74 -23.84
C ASP A 28 3.21 7.45 -23.04
N TRP A 29 2.26 7.43 -22.11
CA TRP A 29 1.88 6.21 -21.39
C TRP A 29 1.33 5.17 -22.37
N ILE A 30 2.07 4.06 -22.50
CA ILE A 30 1.73 2.92 -23.35
C ILE A 30 0.51 2.16 -22.78
N ASP A 31 -0.51 1.91 -23.61
CA ASP A 31 -1.75 1.24 -23.21
C ASP A 31 -2.53 1.96 -22.08
N GLN A 32 -2.42 3.29 -22.01
CA GLN A 32 -3.03 4.15 -20.99
C GLN A 32 -4.53 3.89 -20.79
N ASP A 33 -5.26 3.69 -21.88
CA ASP A 33 -6.72 3.48 -21.94
C ASP A 33 -7.18 2.22 -21.20
N ARG A 34 -6.28 1.26 -20.98
CA ARG A 34 -6.58 0.02 -20.25
C ARG A 34 -6.59 0.20 -18.75
N PHE A 35 -5.86 1.18 -18.23
CA PHE A 35 -5.81 1.46 -16.80
C PHE A 35 -7.02 2.27 -16.35
N GLN A 36 -7.55 1.89 -15.20
CA GLN A 36 -8.66 2.59 -14.56
C GLN A 36 -8.32 2.83 -13.08
N PRO A 37 -8.24 4.09 -12.64
CA PRO A 37 -7.96 4.42 -11.25
C PRO A 37 -9.03 3.87 -10.30
N VAL A 38 -8.63 3.07 -9.32
CA VAL A 38 -9.54 2.49 -8.32
C VAL A 38 -8.85 2.33 -6.97
N TYR A 39 -9.65 2.46 -5.91
CA TYR A 39 -9.22 2.21 -4.52
C TYR A 39 -9.10 0.71 -4.21
N ASN A 40 -9.57 -0.18 -5.08
CA ASN A 40 -9.65 -1.62 -4.83
C ASN A 40 -9.20 -2.44 -6.05
N VAL A 41 -7.93 -2.31 -6.42
CA VAL A 41 -7.30 -3.10 -7.48
C VAL A 41 -7.27 -4.57 -7.06
N ALA A 42 -7.97 -5.40 -7.83
CA ALA A 42 -7.94 -6.85 -7.73
C ALA A 42 -7.07 -7.45 -8.85
N PRO A 43 -6.64 -8.72 -8.72
CA PRO A 43 -6.01 -9.47 -9.80
C PRO A 43 -6.77 -9.38 -11.12
N ARG A 44 -6.05 -9.59 -12.23
CA ARG A 44 -6.53 -9.52 -13.63
C ARG A 44 -6.83 -8.12 -14.16
N ARG A 45 -6.78 -7.08 -13.33
CA ARG A 45 -6.88 -5.69 -13.79
C ARG A 45 -5.58 -5.22 -14.45
N PHE A 46 -5.68 -4.23 -15.32
CA PHE A 46 -4.52 -3.48 -15.80
C PHE A 46 -4.07 -2.50 -14.73
N VAL A 47 -2.76 -2.45 -14.53
CA VAL A 47 -2.10 -1.65 -13.48
C VAL A 47 -0.93 -0.89 -14.08
N PRO A 48 -0.63 0.33 -13.58
CA PRO A 48 0.50 1.11 -14.06
C PRO A 48 1.79 0.46 -13.62
N VAL A 49 2.69 0.26 -14.58
CA VAL A 49 4.05 -0.20 -14.31
C VAL A 49 5.07 0.69 -14.99
N VAL A 50 6.18 0.94 -14.30
CA VAL A 50 7.36 1.55 -14.90
C VAL A 50 8.31 0.43 -15.33
N ARG A 51 8.82 0.49 -16.56
CA ARG A 51 9.89 -0.40 -17.04
C ARG A 51 10.94 0.36 -17.82
N GLN A 52 12.13 -0.21 -17.93
CA GLN A 52 13.14 0.30 -18.83
C GLN A 52 12.84 -0.15 -20.28
N MET A 53 12.99 0.77 -21.23
CA MET A 53 12.88 0.54 -22.66
C MET A 53 13.86 1.46 -23.38
N ASN A 54 14.84 0.87 -24.09
CA ASN A 54 15.84 1.60 -24.87
C ASN A 54 16.62 2.64 -24.03
N GLY A 55 17.01 2.28 -22.80
CA GLY A 55 17.72 3.20 -21.90
C GLY A 55 16.85 4.21 -21.15
N GLU A 56 15.55 4.30 -21.44
CA GLU A 56 14.63 5.23 -20.77
C GLU A 56 13.59 4.50 -19.92
N TYR A 57 13.03 5.18 -18.92
CA TYR A 57 11.89 4.67 -18.17
C TYR A 57 10.59 5.09 -18.84
N VAL A 58 9.69 4.12 -19.03
CA VAL A 58 8.38 4.33 -19.63
C VAL A 58 7.28 3.81 -18.72
N LEU A 59 6.14 4.50 -18.72
CA LEU A 59 4.93 4.06 -18.05
C LEU A 59 4.09 3.21 -19.00
N GLN A 60 3.69 2.03 -18.56
CA GLN A 60 2.85 1.12 -19.35
C GLN A 60 1.75 0.48 -18.48
N SER A 61 0.57 0.25 -19.05
CA SER A 61 -0.47 -0.55 -18.40
C SER A 61 -0.28 -2.04 -18.66
N MET A 62 -0.10 -2.86 -17.62
CA MET A 62 0.04 -4.32 -17.75
C MET A 62 -1.01 -5.08 -16.94
N LYS A 63 -1.43 -6.26 -17.40
CA LYS A 63 -2.41 -7.08 -16.69
C LYS A 63 -1.77 -7.73 -15.47
N TRP A 64 -2.30 -7.50 -14.28
CA TRP A 64 -1.78 -8.12 -13.06
C TRP A 64 -2.18 -9.60 -12.96
N GLY A 65 -1.19 -10.46 -13.11
CA GLY A 65 -1.32 -11.90 -13.15
C GLY A 65 -0.55 -12.49 -14.33
N LEU A 66 0.64 -13.04 -14.05
CA LEU A 66 1.62 -13.40 -15.06
C LEU A 66 1.15 -14.54 -15.96
N ILE A 67 1.33 -14.35 -17.26
CA ILE A 67 1.20 -15.35 -18.31
C ILE A 67 2.58 -15.50 -18.96
N PRO A 68 3.26 -16.64 -18.82
CA PRO A 68 4.56 -16.85 -19.44
C PRO A 68 4.49 -16.79 -20.96
N ALA A 69 5.56 -16.30 -21.62
CA ALA A 69 5.61 -16.21 -23.09
C ALA A 69 5.38 -17.53 -23.83
N TYR A 70 5.68 -18.66 -23.20
CA TYR A 70 5.51 -20.00 -23.79
C TYR A 70 4.08 -20.54 -23.66
N ALA A 71 3.17 -19.83 -22.98
CA ALA A 71 1.79 -20.25 -22.83
C ALA A 71 1.09 -20.29 -24.20
N LYS A 72 0.47 -21.42 -24.52
CA LYS A 72 -0.25 -21.64 -25.80
C LYS A 72 -1.74 -21.26 -25.73
N SER A 73 -2.26 -21.10 -24.51
CA SER A 73 -3.62 -20.69 -24.20
C SER A 73 -3.62 -19.92 -22.88
N LEU A 74 -4.73 -19.27 -22.54
CA LEU A 74 -4.88 -18.59 -21.25
C LEU A 74 -4.81 -19.63 -20.12
N PRO A 75 -3.80 -19.58 -19.23
CA PRO A 75 -3.72 -20.56 -18.15
C PRO A 75 -4.73 -20.24 -17.04
N ASP A 76 -5.24 -21.28 -16.40
CA ASP A 76 -6.13 -21.14 -15.23
C ASP A 76 -5.40 -20.47 -14.06
N ASN A 77 -4.17 -20.91 -13.81
CA ASN A 77 -3.29 -20.28 -12.83
C ASN A 77 -2.40 -19.23 -13.49
N GLN A 78 -2.56 -17.99 -13.06
CA GLN A 78 -1.79 -16.85 -13.52
C GLN A 78 -1.28 -16.11 -12.27
N PRO A 79 -0.06 -16.40 -11.80
CA PRO A 79 0.42 -15.94 -10.51
C PRO A 79 0.44 -14.42 -10.39
N ILE A 80 -0.11 -13.92 -9.29
CA ILE A 80 -0.14 -12.49 -8.98
C ILE A 80 1.06 -12.05 -8.13
N ASN A 81 1.72 -13.02 -7.49
CA ASN A 81 2.95 -12.81 -6.74
C ASN A 81 4.04 -13.78 -7.18
N ALA A 82 5.29 -13.32 -7.13
CA ALA A 82 6.49 -14.15 -7.21
C ALA A 82 7.22 -14.05 -5.86
N ARG A 83 7.55 -15.19 -5.24
CA ARG A 83 8.25 -15.19 -3.95
C ARG A 83 9.75 -15.06 -4.17
N ASP A 84 10.42 -14.25 -3.36
CA ASP A 84 11.88 -14.10 -3.33
C ASP A 84 12.63 -15.44 -3.30
N ASP A 85 12.24 -16.37 -2.42
CA ASP A 85 12.81 -17.72 -2.32
C ASP A 85 12.84 -18.45 -3.67
N THR A 86 11.77 -18.32 -4.44
CA THR A 86 11.57 -18.95 -5.75
C THR A 86 12.40 -18.27 -6.84
N LEU A 87 12.65 -16.96 -6.72
CA LEU A 87 13.50 -16.23 -7.65
C LEU A 87 14.99 -16.54 -7.44
N ILE A 88 15.38 -16.78 -6.19
CA ILE A 88 16.75 -17.08 -5.77
C ILE A 88 17.17 -18.50 -6.19
N THR A 89 16.27 -19.50 -6.11
CA THR A 89 16.61 -20.91 -6.40
C THR A 89 16.77 -21.23 -7.89
N GLY A 90 16.25 -20.42 -8.80
CA GLY A 90 16.59 -20.50 -10.23
C GLY A 90 15.79 -21.48 -11.09
N THR A 91 14.71 -22.09 -10.58
CA THR A 91 13.99 -23.19 -11.27
C THR A 91 12.48 -22.95 -11.43
N SER A 92 12.08 -21.70 -11.62
CA SER A 92 10.66 -21.33 -11.64
C SER A 92 10.15 -20.84 -12.99
N MET A 93 8.83 -20.77 -13.14
CA MET A 93 8.18 -20.11 -14.29
C MET A 93 8.58 -18.64 -14.45
N PHE A 94 9.23 -18.04 -13.44
CA PHE A 94 9.68 -16.65 -13.45
C PHE A 94 11.08 -16.47 -14.03
N GLU A 95 11.81 -17.53 -14.40
CA GLU A 95 13.20 -17.42 -14.88
C GLU A 95 13.37 -16.49 -16.07
N ARG A 96 12.47 -16.58 -17.06
CA ARG A 96 12.52 -15.68 -18.22
C ARG A 96 12.22 -14.23 -17.80
N ALA A 97 11.16 -14.04 -17.01
CA ALA A 97 10.72 -12.72 -16.56
C ALA A 97 11.75 -12.04 -15.65
N LYS A 98 12.38 -12.76 -14.70
CA LYS A 98 13.41 -12.18 -13.82
C LYS A 98 14.64 -11.70 -14.60
N ASN A 99 14.97 -12.35 -15.71
CA ASN A 99 16.12 -12.00 -16.53
C ASN A 99 15.85 -10.90 -17.55
N LYS A 100 14.62 -10.77 -18.06
CA LYS A 100 14.32 -9.88 -19.21
C LYS A 100 13.16 -8.91 -18.98
N GLY A 101 12.33 -9.17 -17.99
CA GLY A 101 11.10 -8.44 -17.74
C GLY A 101 11.01 -8.01 -16.30
N ARG A 102 11.89 -7.10 -15.86
CA ARG A 102 11.76 -6.42 -14.56
C ARG A 102 10.99 -5.12 -14.75
N CYS A 103 10.04 -4.86 -13.87
CA CYS A 103 9.25 -3.64 -13.85
C CYS A 103 9.00 -3.20 -12.40
N ILE A 104 8.44 -2.01 -12.23
CA ILE A 104 7.95 -1.50 -10.94
C ILE A 104 6.44 -1.35 -11.06
N VAL A 105 5.67 -2.06 -10.23
CA VAL A 105 4.22 -1.85 -10.14
C VAL A 105 3.94 -0.68 -9.22
N VAL A 106 3.21 0.31 -9.71
CA VAL A 106 2.93 1.56 -8.99
C VAL A 106 1.61 1.43 -8.22
N ALA A 107 1.60 1.84 -6.96
CA ALA A 107 0.42 1.83 -6.10
C ALA A 107 0.42 2.96 -5.08
N ASP A 108 -0.74 3.32 -4.54
CA ASP A 108 -0.90 4.22 -3.39
C ASP A 108 -0.61 3.52 -2.05
N GLY A 109 -0.85 2.23 -2.01
CA GLY A 109 -0.85 1.41 -0.81
C GLY A 109 -1.52 0.08 -1.08
N PHE A 110 -1.35 -0.89 -0.19
CA PHE A 110 -1.88 -2.24 -0.36
C PHE A 110 -2.74 -2.69 0.81
N TYR A 111 -3.60 -3.66 0.54
CA TYR A 111 -4.40 -4.29 1.59
C TYR A 111 -3.84 -5.66 1.95
N GLU A 112 -3.95 -6.00 3.22
CA GLU A 112 -3.70 -7.36 3.70
C GLU A 112 -4.69 -7.69 4.82
N TRP A 113 -5.02 -8.97 4.97
CA TRP A 113 -6.08 -9.42 5.88
C TRP A 113 -5.50 -10.15 7.08
N LYS A 114 -5.70 -9.58 8.28
CA LYS A 114 -5.37 -10.24 9.54
C LYS A 114 -6.33 -11.40 9.76
N LYS A 115 -5.81 -12.63 9.75
CA LYS A 115 -6.59 -13.83 10.08
C LYS A 115 -6.69 -13.98 11.59
N LEU A 116 -7.91 -13.99 12.11
CA LEU A 116 -8.19 -14.29 13.51
C LEU A 116 -8.28 -15.80 13.74
N SER A 117 -8.19 -16.22 15.00
CA SER A 117 -8.30 -17.64 15.41
C SER A 117 -9.62 -18.28 14.98
N ASN A 118 -10.72 -17.51 14.95
CA ASN A 118 -12.04 -17.96 14.49
C ASN A 118 -12.20 -17.97 12.95
N GLY A 119 -11.14 -17.74 12.19
CA GLY A 119 -11.16 -17.72 10.73
C GLY A 119 -11.64 -16.40 10.11
N LYS A 120 -12.18 -15.46 10.89
CA LYS A 120 -12.54 -14.12 10.40
C LYS A 120 -11.29 -13.39 9.92
N LYS A 121 -11.44 -12.65 8.81
CA LYS A 121 -10.39 -11.84 8.21
C LYS A 121 -10.71 -10.36 8.37
N ILE A 122 -9.79 -9.58 8.94
CA ILE A 122 -9.94 -8.14 9.12
C ILE A 122 -8.99 -7.43 8.14
N PRO A 123 -9.49 -6.56 7.23
CA PRO A 123 -8.62 -5.86 6.29
C PRO A 123 -7.88 -4.71 6.97
N TYR A 124 -6.61 -4.59 6.61
CA TYR A 124 -5.76 -3.46 6.93
C TYR A 124 -5.28 -2.84 5.63
N TYR A 125 -5.18 -1.52 5.59
CA TYR A 125 -4.54 -0.78 4.52
C TYR A 125 -3.18 -0.29 4.98
N THR A 126 -2.18 -0.45 4.11
CA THR A 126 -0.80 -0.06 4.37
C THR A 126 -0.31 0.88 3.28
N LYS A 127 0.22 2.02 3.68
CA LYS A 127 0.78 3.04 2.79
C LYS A 127 2.07 3.61 3.35
N ARG A 128 2.80 4.36 2.53
CA ARG A 128 4.00 5.05 3.02
C ARG A 128 3.59 6.17 3.96
N LYS A 129 4.36 6.35 5.03
CA LYS A 129 4.11 7.41 6.00
C LYS A 129 4.39 8.81 5.43
N ASP A 130 5.30 8.91 4.47
CA ASP A 130 5.65 10.15 3.78
C ASP A 130 4.66 10.54 2.67
N GLY A 131 3.65 9.71 2.41
CA GLY A 131 2.63 9.98 1.38
C GLY A 131 3.09 9.72 -0.05
N LYS A 132 4.32 9.26 -0.29
CA LYS A 132 4.79 8.87 -1.63
C LYS A 132 4.14 7.58 -2.11
N LEU A 133 4.25 7.32 -3.40
CA LEU A 133 3.80 6.07 -4.02
C LEU A 133 4.59 4.86 -3.50
N MET A 134 3.91 3.73 -3.44
CA MET A 134 4.50 2.41 -3.30
C MET A 134 5.06 1.96 -4.66
N LEU A 135 6.36 1.70 -4.69
CA LEU A 135 7.06 1.17 -5.86
C LEU A 135 7.34 -0.31 -5.64
N PHE A 136 6.43 -1.19 -6.05
CA PHE A 136 6.63 -2.62 -5.85
C PHE A 136 7.55 -3.20 -6.92
N ALA A 137 8.59 -3.92 -6.51
CA ALA A 137 9.37 -4.72 -7.45
C ALA A 137 8.45 -5.73 -8.14
N GLY A 138 8.43 -5.72 -9.47
CA GLY A 138 7.58 -6.57 -10.28
C GLY A 138 8.37 -7.26 -11.38
N LEU A 139 7.79 -8.36 -11.87
CA LEU A 139 8.25 -9.05 -13.06
C LEU A 139 7.13 -9.01 -14.11
N TYR A 140 7.48 -8.97 -15.38
CA TYR A 140 6.54 -9.01 -16.48
C TYR A 140 6.97 -9.98 -17.58
N ASP A 141 5.97 -10.43 -18.34
CA ASP A 141 6.15 -11.23 -19.54
C ASP A 141 5.08 -10.85 -20.60
N THR A 142 5.38 -11.15 -21.85
CA THR A 142 4.61 -10.90 -23.06
C THR A 142 4.07 -12.22 -23.61
N SER A 143 2.76 -12.33 -23.75
CA SER A 143 2.09 -13.50 -24.34
C SER A 143 1.36 -13.12 -25.64
N HIS A 144 1.24 -14.07 -26.55
CA HIS A 144 0.63 -13.89 -27.88
C HIS A 144 -0.51 -14.91 -28.05
N LEU A 145 -1.49 -14.82 -27.15
CA LEU A 145 -2.60 -15.79 -27.08
C LEU A 145 -3.65 -15.55 -28.18
N GLU A 146 -3.78 -14.31 -28.62
CA GLU A 146 -4.67 -13.89 -29.71
C GLU A 146 -3.82 -13.43 -30.90
N LYS A 147 -4.30 -13.71 -32.11
CA LYS A 147 -3.59 -13.31 -33.33
C LYS A 147 -3.45 -11.79 -33.36
N ASP A 148 -2.26 -11.31 -33.70
CA ASP A 148 -1.94 -9.89 -33.86
C ASP A 148 -2.10 -9.04 -32.58
N THR A 149 -2.17 -9.67 -31.40
CA THR A 149 -2.26 -8.97 -30.11
C THR A 149 -1.18 -9.45 -29.14
N THR A 150 -0.33 -8.53 -28.69
CA THR A 150 0.63 -8.79 -27.59
C THR A 150 0.00 -8.41 -26.26
N LEU A 151 -0.10 -9.37 -25.34
CA LEU A 151 -0.58 -9.13 -23.98
C LEU A 151 0.60 -9.07 -23.01
N TYR A 152 0.83 -7.89 -22.44
CA TYR A 152 1.75 -7.69 -21.33
C TYR A 152 1.07 -8.03 -20.00
N THR A 153 1.72 -8.88 -19.22
CA THR A 153 1.25 -9.31 -17.90
C THR A 153 2.35 -9.19 -16.87
N CYS A 154 1.99 -8.88 -15.63
CA CYS A 154 2.96 -8.68 -14.55
C CYS A 154 2.60 -9.46 -13.27
N THR A 155 3.58 -9.59 -12.38
CA THR A 155 3.44 -10.18 -11.05
C THR A 155 4.24 -9.35 -10.05
N ILE A 156 3.80 -9.29 -8.80
CA ILE A 156 4.46 -8.52 -7.73
C ILE A 156 5.42 -9.44 -6.98
N VAL A 157 6.67 -9.02 -6.83
CA VAL A 157 7.65 -9.76 -6.03
C VAL A 157 7.34 -9.56 -4.54
N THR A 158 7.39 -10.64 -3.78
CA THR A 158 7.15 -10.65 -2.33
C THR A 158 8.34 -11.18 -1.59
N THR A 159 8.52 -10.71 -0.36
CA THR A 159 9.55 -11.14 0.58
C THR A 159 8.92 -11.43 1.95
N SER A 160 9.74 -11.83 2.94
CA SER A 160 9.30 -11.96 4.32
C SER A 160 8.70 -10.65 4.85
N ALA A 161 7.75 -10.74 5.78
CA ALA A 161 7.25 -9.55 6.45
C ALA A 161 8.31 -8.95 7.37
N SER A 162 8.37 -7.61 7.45
CA SER A 162 9.13 -6.93 8.50
C SER A 162 8.53 -7.21 9.89
N SER A 163 9.30 -6.98 10.95
CA SER A 163 8.81 -7.12 12.33
C SER A 163 7.53 -6.30 12.57
N PHE A 164 7.48 -5.08 12.05
CA PHE A 164 6.30 -4.20 12.07
C PHE A 164 5.06 -4.82 11.41
N PHE A 165 5.25 -5.62 10.35
CA PHE A 165 4.16 -6.14 9.52
C PHE A 165 3.75 -7.58 9.90
N SER A 166 4.58 -8.29 10.64
CA SER A 166 4.42 -9.71 10.97
C SER A 166 3.12 -10.07 11.71
N PHE A 167 2.50 -9.11 12.41
CA PHE A 167 1.19 -9.31 13.06
C PHE A 167 0.04 -9.52 12.07
N LEU A 168 0.24 -9.12 10.81
CA LEU A 168 -0.78 -9.08 9.76
C LEU A 168 -0.66 -10.27 8.80
N HIS A 169 0.56 -10.54 8.32
CA HIS A 169 0.88 -11.65 7.43
C HIS A 169 2.39 -11.96 7.50
N ASP A 170 2.81 -13.17 7.12
CA ASP A 170 4.22 -13.58 7.03
C ASP A 170 4.97 -13.04 5.79
N ARG A 171 4.28 -12.31 4.90
CA ARG A 171 4.82 -11.83 3.62
C ARG A 171 4.36 -10.41 3.34
N MET A 172 5.21 -9.66 2.63
CA MET A 172 4.87 -8.35 2.10
C MET A 172 5.44 -8.18 0.68
N PRO A 173 4.97 -7.20 -0.11
CA PRO A 173 5.64 -6.80 -1.34
C PRO A 173 7.07 -6.36 -1.07
N VAL A 174 7.97 -6.61 -2.02
CA VAL A 174 9.25 -5.89 -2.06
C VAL A 174 8.95 -4.47 -2.52
N ILE A 175 9.22 -3.49 -1.66
CA ILE A 175 9.00 -2.06 -1.92
C ILE A 175 10.36 -1.42 -2.12
N LEU A 176 10.59 -0.81 -3.28
CA LEU A 176 11.81 -0.08 -3.60
C LEU A 176 11.71 1.36 -3.08
N GLU A 177 12.82 1.90 -2.57
CA GLU A 177 12.83 3.27 -2.07
C GLU A 177 12.79 4.30 -3.22
N ASN A 178 11.86 5.26 -3.11
CA ASN A 178 11.66 6.30 -4.11
C ASN A 178 12.92 7.16 -4.27
N GLY A 179 13.37 7.36 -5.51
CA GLY A 179 14.56 8.14 -5.83
C GLY A 179 15.91 7.51 -5.44
N SER A 180 15.93 6.24 -5.05
CA SER A 180 17.15 5.52 -4.69
C SER A 180 17.72 4.70 -5.86
N ASP A 181 18.99 4.31 -5.74
CA ASP A 181 19.67 3.42 -6.70
C ASP A 181 19.06 2.00 -6.75
N GLU A 182 18.17 1.64 -5.81
CA GLU A 182 17.43 0.38 -5.85
C GLU A 182 16.56 0.30 -7.11
N ILE A 183 15.97 1.43 -7.53
CA ILE A 183 15.14 1.51 -8.75
C ILE A 183 16.00 1.24 -9.98
N THR A 184 17.12 1.95 -10.11
CA THR A 184 18.05 1.80 -11.23
C THR A 184 18.62 0.39 -11.27
N THR A 185 19.00 -0.17 -10.12
CA THR A 185 19.50 -1.54 -10.01
C THR A 185 18.44 -2.54 -10.45
N TRP A 186 17.19 -2.40 -9.98
CA TRP A 186 16.10 -3.31 -10.33
C TRP A 186 15.73 -3.24 -11.80
N LEU A 187 15.61 -2.05 -12.37
CA LEU A 187 15.19 -1.84 -13.76
C LEU A 187 16.31 -2.01 -14.77
N SER A 188 17.58 -2.05 -14.33
CA SER A 188 18.77 -2.11 -15.19
C SER A 188 18.62 -3.13 -16.32
N GLU A 189 19.06 -2.78 -17.52
CA GLU A 189 19.08 -3.71 -18.64
C GLU A 189 20.12 -4.83 -18.41
N GLY A 190 19.79 -6.05 -18.85
CA GLY A 190 20.63 -7.23 -18.69
C GLY A 190 20.01 -8.32 -17.83
N GLY A 191 20.69 -9.48 -17.81
CA GLY A 191 20.25 -10.66 -17.05
C GLY A 191 20.23 -10.44 -15.53
N TRP A 192 19.71 -11.42 -14.81
CA TRP A 192 19.66 -11.40 -13.35
C TRP A 192 21.06 -11.50 -12.73
N ASP A 193 21.55 -10.40 -12.17
CA ASP A 193 22.72 -10.40 -11.27
C ASP A 193 22.31 -10.90 -9.88
N MET A 194 22.80 -12.08 -9.51
CA MET A 194 22.44 -12.74 -8.26
C MET A 194 22.85 -11.95 -7.01
N LYS A 195 23.91 -11.15 -7.07
CA LYS A 195 24.35 -10.36 -5.91
C LYS A 195 23.53 -9.08 -5.79
N LYS A 196 23.40 -8.33 -6.89
CA LYS A 196 22.74 -7.02 -6.90
C LYS A 196 21.23 -7.15 -6.73
N HIS A 197 20.57 -8.00 -7.52
CA HIS A 197 19.12 -8.09 -7.49
C HIS A 197 18.60 -8.81 -6.25
N ALA A 198 19.27 -9.87 -5.78
CA ALA A 198 18.84 -10.57 -4.57
C ALA A 198 18.96 -9.69 -3.31
N ALA A 199 19.92 -8.76 -3.26
CA ALA A 199 20.05 -7.81 -2.16
C ALA A 199 18.86 -6.85 -2.03
N LEU A 200 18.08 -6.66 -3.11
CA LEU A 200 16.85 -5.86 -3.11
C LEU A 200 15.64 -6.66 -2.61
N LEU A 201 15.71 -7.99 -2.58
CA LEU A 201 14.61 -8.88 -2.18
C LEU A 201 14.51 -8.98 -0.65
N LYS A 202 14.25 -7.85 0.00
CA LYS A 202 14.22 -7.72 1.46
C LYS A 202 12.98 -6.94 1.93
N PRO A 203 12.54 -7.12 3.19
CA PRO A 203 11.48 -6.32 3.77
C PRO A 203 11.81 -4.83 3.71
N TYR A 204 10.80 -4.00 3.48
CA TYR A 204 10.97 -2.55 3.44
C TYR A 204 11.33 -2.00 4.84
N GLU A 205 12.38 -1.18 4.91
CA GLU A 205 12.94 -0.66 6.17
C GLU A 205 12.44 0.75 6.52
N GLY A 206 11.81 1.45 5.56
CA GLY A 206 11.25 2.78 5.80
C GLY A 206 9.93 2.76 6.58
N LYS A 207 9.41 3.95 6.86
CA LYS A 207 8.21 4.12 7.70
C LYS A 207 6.94 3.87 6.90
N LEU A 208 6.13 2.93 7.37
CA LEU A 208 4.79 2.64 6.86
C LEU A 208 3.73 3.00 7.89
N ASP A 209 2.59 3.48 7.42
CA ASP A 209 1.36 3.50 8.20
C ASP A 209 0.54 2.26 7.84
N CYS A 210 0.05 1.55 8.85
CA CYS A 210 -0.81 0.38 8.70
C CYS A 210 -1.97 0.47 9.68
N TYR A 211 -3.19 0.44 9.17
CA TYR A 211 -4.40 0.63 9.97
C TYR A 211 -5.57 -0.16 9.42
N GLN A 212 -6.51 -0.52 10.31
CA GLN A 212 -7.70 -1.25 9.93
C GLN A 212 -8.63 -0.39 9.06
N VAL A 213 -9.21 -1.03 8.03
CA VAL A 213 -10.19 -0.41 7.13
C VAL A 213 -11.50 -1.22 7.12
N THR A 214 -12.52 -0.72 6.43
CA THR A 214 -13.83 -1.38 6.35
C THR A 214 -13.74 -2.74 5.66
N ASP A 215 -14.50 -3.71 6.15
CA ASP A 215 -14.69 -5.03 5.52
C ASP A 215 -15.38 -4.96 4.15
N LYS A 216 -16.02 -3.84 3.81
CA LYS A 216 -16.63 -3.59 2.48
C LYS A 216 -15.61 -3.60 1.33
N VAL A 217 -14.31 -3.47 1.62
CA VAL A 217 -13.26 -3.68 0.62
C VAL A 217 -13.17 -5.15 0.19
N GLY A 218 -13.65 -6.11 0.99
CA GLY A 218 -13.53 -7.55 0.78
C GLY A 218 -14.00 -8.04 -0.59
N PRO A 219 -15.25 -7.78 -1.02
CA PRO A 219 -15.73 -8.14 -2.35
C PRO A 219 -14.89 -7.50 -3.48
N THR A 220 -14.64 -8.25 -4.55
CA THR A 220 -13.99 -7.71 -5.76
C THR A 220 -14.99 -6.88 -6.56
N GLY A 221 -14.50 -5.88 -7.31
CA GLY A 221 -15.35 -5.03 -8.16
C GLY A 221 -16.04 -3.87 -7.43
N THR A 222 -16.04 -3.85 -6.10
CA THR A 222 -16.47 -2.67 -5.33
C THR A 222 -15.36 -1.63 -5.31
N ASN A 223 -15.72 -0.34 -5.35
CA ASN A 223 -14.77 0.76 -5.34
C ASN A 223 -15.33 1.93 -4.53
N SER A 224 -14.58 2.42 -3.54
CA SER A 224 -14.96 3.58 -2.74
C SER A 224 -13.72 4.24 -2.12
N PRO A 225 -13.66 5.59 -2.05
CA PRO A 225 -12.61 6.29 -1.31
C PRO A 225 -12.60 5.95 0.18
N ASP A 226 -13.72 5.49 0.75
CA ASP A 226 -13.80 5.07 2.15
C ASP A 226 -12.93 3.83 2.45
N PHE A 227 -12.53 3.07 1.42
CA PHE A 227 -11.76 1.83 1.62
C PHE A 227 -10.34 2.06 2.14
N ILE A 228 -9.79 3.27 1.96
CA ILE A 228 -8.46 3.64 2.47
C ILE A 228 -8.52 4.49 3.75
N VAL A 229 -9.73 4.74 4.27
CA VAL A 229 -9.95 5.53 5.47
C VAL A 229 -9.91 4.61 6.70
N PRO A 230 -9.16 4.97 7.76
CA PRO A 230 -9.18 4.24 9.03
C PRO A 230 -10.61 4.07 9.58
N VAL A 231 -10.96 2.88 10.06
CA VAL A 231 -12.33 2.56 10.53
C VAL A 231 -12.83 3.47 11.65
N ASP A 232 -11.94 3.99 12.50
CA ASP A 232 -12.24 4.94 13.57
C ASP A 232 -12.58 6.34 13.04
N LYS A 233 -12.15 6.66 11.81
CA LYS A 233 -12.39 7.94 11.13
C LYS A 233 -13.54 7.91 10.12
N LEU A 234 -14.11 6.74 9.84
CA LEU A 234 -15.28 6.64 8.95
C LEU A 234 -16.50 7.35 9.55
N LYS A 235 -17.26 8.05 8.70
CA LYS A 235 -18.52 8.70 9.11
C LYS A 235 -19.48 7.65 9.67
N GLY A 236 -19.97 7.86 10.89
CA GLY A 236 -20.81 6.89 11.60
C GLY A 236 -20.05 5.85 12.44
N SER A 237 -18.72 5.90 12.50
CA SER A 237 -17.94 5.09 13.44
C SER A 237 -18.31 5.41 14.89
N ILE A 238 -18.39 4.39 15.74
CA ILE A 238 -18.75 4.50 17.16
C ILE A 238 -17.82 5.49 17.89
N SER A 239 -16.56 5.63 17.46
CA SER A 239 -15.60 6.62 17.96
C SER A 239 -16.09 8.07 17.79
N ASN A 240 -16.79 8.37 16.69
CA ASN A 240 -17.42 9.68 16.49
C ASN A 240 -18.62 9.89 17.43
N PHE A 241 -19.25 8.81 17.90
CA PHE A 241 -20.32 8.87 18.89
C PHE A 241 -19.75 9.23 20.27
N PHE A 242 -18.65 8.60 20.69
CA PHE A 242 -17.98 8.90 21.97
C PHE A 242 -17.38 10.32 22.02
N GLN A 243 -16.71 10.79 20.95
CA GLN A 243 -16.22 12.17 20.89
C GLN A 243 -17.34 13.21 20.95
N LYS A 244 -18.51 12.89 20.39
CA LYS A 244 -19.69 13.77 20.43
C LYS A 244 -20.37 13.77 21.79
N VAL A 245 -20.24 12.68 22.56
CA VAL A 245 -20.69 12.57 23.96
C VAL A 245 -19.74 13.34 24.89
N GLU A 246 -18.43 13.27 24.69
CA GLU A 246 -17.46 14.07 25.45
C GLU A 246 -17.63 15.58 25.21
N LYS A 247 -17.86 16.00 23.97
CA LYS A 247 -18.15 17.41 23.63
C LYS A 247 -19.53 17.91 24.08
N LYS A 248 -20.43 17.02 24.55
CA LYS A 248 -21.79 17.36 24.99
C LYS A 248 -21.99 17.36 26.51
N ARG A 249 -20.94 17.18 27.32
CA ARG A 249 -21.07 17.46 28.76
C ARG A 249 -21.35 18.95 28.95
N PRO A 250 -22.48 19.34 29.60
CA PRO A 250 -22.70 20.73 29.96
C PRO A 250 -21.58 21.19 30.87
N ARG A 251 -21.12 22.42 30.65
CA ARG A 251 -20.10 23.11 31.46
C ARG A 251 -20.69 23.61 32.79
N GLU A 252 -21.59 22.84 33.39
CA GLU A 252 -22.32 23.24 34.60
C GLU A 252 -21.67 22.72 35.90
N GLU A 253 -20.78 21.72 35.83
CA GLU A 253 -20.12 21.17 37.02
C GLU A 253 -18.79 21.87 37.40
N GLU A 254 -18.25 22.77 36.57
CA GLU A 254 -17.03 23.52 36.91
C GLU A 254 -17.31 24.83 37.68
N GLU A 255 -18.53 25.36 37.67
CA GLU A 255 -18.87 26.60 38.40
C GLU A 255 -19.29 26.36 39.86
N GLU A 256 -19.85 25.19 40.20
CA GLU A 256 -20.21 24.88 41.59
C GLU A 256 -18.99 24.54 42.47
N VAL A 257 -17.96 23.89 41.91
CA VAL A 257 -16.76 23.50 42.67
C VAL A 257 -15.88 24.72 43.02
N VAL A 258 -15.86 25.74 42.16
CA VAL A 258 -15.11 26.99 42.38
C VAL A 258 -15.85 27.94 43.33
N ALA A 259 -17.19 27.86 43.39
CA ALA A 259 -18.00 28.64 44.34
C ALA A 259 -17.95 28.08 45.77
N ALA A 260 -17.85 26.76 45.93
CA ALA A 260 -17.74 26.10 47.24
C ALA A 260 -16.38 26.36 47.92
N THR A 261 -15.28 26.30 47.17
CA THR A 261 -13.92 26.52 47.71
C THR A 261 -13.63 27.97 48.12
N LYS A 262 -14.36 28.96 47.58
CA LYS A 262 -14.23 30.37 48.00
C LYS A 262 -15.02 30.74 49.26
N LYS A 263 -16.00 29.93 49.68
CA LYS A 263 -16.74 30.17 50.92
C LYS A 263 -16.03 29.64 52.17
N GLU A 264 -15.24 28.58 52.06
CA GLU A 264 -14.48 28.04 53.21
C GLU A 264 -13.24 28.89 53.55
N ALA A 265 -12.59 29.53 52.57
CA ALA A 265 -11.41 30.36 52.80
C ALA A 265 -11.69 31.70 53.52
N ASN A 266 -12.96 32.11 53.68
CA ASN A 266 -13.32 33.40 54.27
C ASN A 266 -13.91 33.29 55.69
N VAL A 267 -14.01 32.07 56.24
CA VAL A 267 -14.44 31.84 57.63
C VAL A 267 -13.24 31.73 58.58
N ASP A 268 -12.09 31.29 58.11
CA ASP A 268 -10.90 31.10 58.96
C ASP A 268 -10.09 32.36 59.26
N THR A 269 -10.27 33.47 58.52
CA THR A 269 -9.52 34.72 58.79
C THR A 269 -10.18 35.64 59.81
N LYS A 270 -11.34 35.27 60.38
CA LYS A 270 -12.05 36.08 61.40
C LYS A 270 -12.02 35.52 62.82
N LYS A 271 -11.35 34.39 63.07
CA LYS A 271 -11.24 33.80 64.42
C LYS A 271 -9.88 33.97 65.13
N GLN A 272 -8.95 34.74 64.56
CA GLN A 272 -7.61 34.93 65.15
C GLN A 272 -7.28 36.38 65.55
N LYS A 273 -8.29 37.18 65.90
CA LYS A 273 -8.12 38.54 66.47
C LYS A 273 -9.17 38.84 67.56
N THR A 274 -9.20 38.05 68.62
CA THR A 274 -9.79 38.42 69.92
C THR A 274 -9.33 37.38 70.94
N GLU A 275 -8.12 37.58 71.50
CA GLU A 275 -7.67 37.05 72.80
C GLU A 275 -6.21 37.52 72.97
N ASP A 276 -6.06 38.79 73.35
CA ASP A 276 -4.90 39.33 74.08
C ASP A 276 -5.27 40.74 74.58
N THR A 277 -6.05 40.78 75.65
CA THR A 277 -6.05 41.81 76.72
C THR A 277 -6.99 41.39 77.84
#